data_AF-A0A433UGJ5-F1
#
_entry.id   AF-A0A433UGJ5-F1
#
_cell.length_a   1.000
_cell.length_b   1.000
_cell.length_c   1.000
_cell.angle_alpha   90.00
_cell.angle_beta   90.00
_cell.angle_gamma   90.00
#
_symmetry.space_group_name_H-M   'P 1'
#
loop_
_entity.id
_entity.type
_entity.pdbx_description
1 polymer ?
#
loop_
_entity_poly.entity_id
_entity_poly.type
_entity_poly.pdbx_seq_one_letter_code
_entity_poly.pdbx_strand_id
1 'polypeptide(L)'
;MHYGYRCYSKDHEPLGWLYTFDCGREYAHINRDFNICKRWKTQKGAAKHFDDYNSRWQFKSQGGYLKIEVMPEFTERKSSAKSNQQRWNEANRDKVYQSQEKYNQKRPVLSFRPNAELLEWLEEERRTDDNDKPESDAILLNRKLAKLRQLEQQGF
;
A
#
# COMPACT_ATOMS: atom_id res chain seq x y z
N MET A 1 1.08 -11.66 8.57
CA MET A 1 1.92 -11.52 9.77
C MET A 1 2.40 -10.07 9.89
N HIS A 2 2.25 -9.45 11.07
CA HIS A 2 2.67 -8.07 11.35
C HIS A 2 3.53 -8.04 12.62
N TYR A 3 4.44 -7.07 12.70
CA TYR A 3 5.22 -6.75 13.89
C TYR A 3 4.68 -5.46 14.51
N GLY A 4 4.61 -5.41 15.83
CA GLY A 4 4.17 -4.24 16.57
C GLY A 4 5.00 -4.04 17.81
N TYR A 5 4.70 -2.98 18.57
CA TYR A 5 5.33 -2.74 19.85
C TYR A 5 4.45 -3.25 20.99
N ARG A 6 4.92 -4.26 21.71
CA ARG A 6 4.32 -4.75 22.94
C ARG A 6 4.76 -3.83 24.09
N CYS A 7 3.79 -3.29 24.82
CA CYS A 7 4.00 -2.44 25.98
C CYS A 7 4.15 -3.29 27.24
N TYR A 8 5.15 -2.94 28.04
CA TYR A 8 5.42 -3.50 29.35
C TYR A 8 5.42 -2.40 30.42
N SER A 9 5.00 -2.76 31.63
CA SER A 9 5.18 -1.93 32.82
C SER A 9 6.65 -1.96 33.27
N LYS A 10 6.99 -1.12 34.26
CA LYS A 10 8.31 -1.13 34.90
C LYS A 10 8.59 -2.48 35.58
N ASP A 11 7.55 -3.15 36.06
CA ASP A 11 7.60 -4.45 36.73
C ASP A 11 7.55 -5.64 35.75
N HIS A 12 7.82 -5.38 34.47
CA HIS A 12 7.83 -6.37 33.38
C HIS A 12 6.47 -7.03 33.08
N GLU A 13 5.37 -6.45 33.56
CA GLU A 13 4.04 -6.95 33.25
C GLU A 13 3.60 -6.52 31.84
N PRO A 14 3.04 -7.42 31.03
CA PRO A 14 2.58 -7.08 29.69
C PRO A 14 1.27 -6.29 29.75
N LEU A 15 1.27 -5.06 29.24
CA LEU A 15 0.12 -4.15 29.28
C LEU A 15 -0.74 -4.25 28.02
N GLY A 16 -0.11 -4.41 26.86
CA GLY A 16 -0.81 -4.56 25.58
C GLY A 16 0.00 -4.09 24.38
N TRP A 17 -0.66 -3.62 23.32
CA TRP A 17 0.00 -3.18 22.09
C TRP A 17 -0.07 -1.66 21.93
N LEU A 18 1.04 -1.04 21.51
CA LEU A 18 1.14 0.41 21.39
C LEU A 18 0.22 0.96 20.29
N TYR A 19 -0.56 1.97 20.65
CA TYR A 19 -1.36 2.80 19.75
C TYR A 19 -1.03 4.28 20.00
N THR A 20 -1.08 5.09 18.94
CA THR A 20 -0.94 6.55 19.04
C THR A 20 -2.19 7.22 18.51
N PHE A 21 -2.70 8.20 19.23
CA PHE A 21 -3.80 9.04 18.76
C PHE A 21 -3.37 9.88 17.54
N ASP A 22 -4.35 10.40 16.80
CA ASP A 22 -4.15 11.18 15.57
C ASP A 22 -3.25 12.41 15.75
N CYS A 23 -3.15 12.94 16.98
CA CYS A 23 -2.23 14.02 17.33
C CYS A 23 -0.75 13.61 17.36
N GLY A 24 -0.44 12.31 17.29
CA GLY A 24 0.92 11.75 17.29
C GLY A 24 1.71 11.93 18.58
N ARG A 25 1.10 12.54 19.62
CA ARG A 25 1.75 12.90 20.89
C ARG A 25 1.24 12.09 22.08
N GLU A 26 0.07 11.49 21.96
CA GLU A 26 -0.50 10.64 23.01
C GLU A 26 -0.31 9.16 22.66
N TYR A 27 0.21 8.41 23.61
CA TYR A 27 0.54 6.99 23.48
C TYR A 27 -0.36 6.17 24.41
N ALA A 28 -1.05 5.16 23.95
CA ALA A 28 -1.81 4.25 24.81
C ALA A 28 -1.46 2.81 24.44
N HIS A 29 -1.91 1.87 25.27
CA HIS A 29 -1.86 0.45 24.93
C HIS A 29 -3.28 -0.09 24.81
N ILE A 30 -3.47 -1.08 23.95
CA ILE A 30 -4.75 -1.75 23.78
C ILE A 30 -4.55 -3.26 23.60
N ASN A 31 -5.50 -4.05 24.09
CA ASN A 31 -5.53 -5.51 23.93
C ASN A 31 -6.65 -5.99 22.98
N ARG A 32 -7.32 -5.05 22.32
CA ARG A 32 -8.41 -5.25 21.37
C ARG A 32 -8.20 -4.31 20.17
N ASP A 33 -8.84 -4.58 19.05
CA ASP A 33 -8.76 -3.75 17.84
C ASP A 33 -7.31 -3.41 17.40
N PHE A 34 -6.52 -4.44 17.09
CA PHE A 34 -5.14 -4.27 16.61
C PHE A 34 -5.00 -3.46 15.30
N ASN A 35 -6.12 -3.17 14.64
CA ASN A 35 -6.21 -2.31 13.47
C ASN A 35 -5.70 -0.88 13.71
N ILE A 36 -5.80 -0.37 14.94
CA ILE A 36 -5.32 0.98 15.28
C ILE A 36 -3.88 1.00 15.79
N CYS A 37 -3.33 -0.16 16.19
CA CYS A 37 -1.98 -0.23 16.74
C CYS A 37 -0.91 0.12 15.69
N LYS A 38 0.23 0.61 16.20
CA LYS A 38 1.43 0.77 15.38
C LYS A 38 1.92 -0.60 14.92
N ARG A 39 2.05 -0.76 13.60
CA ARG A 39 2.40 -2.04 12.97
C ARG A 39 3.28 -1.89 11.74
N TRP A 40 4.05 -2.93 11.47
CA TRP A 40 4.95 -3.04 10.33
C TRP A 40 4.88 -4.44 9.72
N LYS A 41 5.14 -4.53 8.41
CA LYS A 41 5.24 -5.82 7.71
C LYS A 41 6.52 -6.57 8.06
N THR A 42 7.55 -5.87 8.54
CA THR A 42 8.88 -6.44 8.83
C THR A 42 9.41 -5.94 10.16
N GLN A 43 10.19 -6.78 10.84
CA GLN A 43 10.86 -6.42 12.09
C GLN A 43 11.85 -5.26 11.90
N LYS A 44 12.58 -5.23 10.76
CA LYS A 44 13.49 -4.11 10.42
C LYS A 44 12.74 -2.78 10.31
N GLY A 45 11.52 -2.80 9.75
CA GLY A 45 10.68 -1.60 9.66
C GLY A 45 10.28 -1.06 11.02
N ALA A 46 9.92 -1.95 11.95
CA ALA A 46 9.66 -1.60 13.34
C ALA A 46 10.93 -1.07 14.05
N ALA A 47 12.08 -1.71 13.85
CA ALA A 47 13.33 -1.30 14.50
C ALA A 47 13.75 0.15 14.17
N LYS A 48 13.46 0.64 12.96
CA LYS A 48 13.87 1.98 12.49
C LYS A 48 13.42 3.13 13.41
N HIS A 49 12.27 3.00 14.04
CA HIS A 49 11.70 4.07 14.88
C HIS A 49 11.59 3.67 16.35
N PHE A 50 12.08 2.49 16.72
CA PHE A 50 11.84 1.89 18.02
C PHE A 50 12.28 2.80 19.18
N ASP A 51 13.47 3.37 19.11
CA ASP A 51 14.04 4.17 20.20
C ASP A 51 13.20 5.42 20.52
N ASP A 52 12.66 6.10 19.50
CA ASP A 52 11.78 7.26 19.68
C ASP A 52 10.47 6.86 20.38
N TYR A 53 9.84 5.79 19.91
CA TYR A 53 8.61 5.28 20.54
C TYR A 53 8.85 4.76 21.96
N ASN A 54 9.96 4.06 22.18
CA ASN A 54 10.30 3.47 23.47
C ASN A 54 10.61 4.55 24.51
N SER A 55 11.37 5.59 24.13
CA SER A 55 11.70 6.70 25.04
C SER A 55 10.44 7.46 25.49
N ARG A 56 9.51 7.72 24.56
CA ARG A 56 8.24 8.37 24.88
C ARG A 56 7.33 7.49 25.73
N TRP A 57 7.32 6.19 25.46
CA TRP A 57 6.60 5.22 26.28
C TRP A 57 7.18 5.15 27.70
N GLN A 58 8.50 5.10 27.84
CA GLN A 58 9.20 5.11 29.13
C GLN A 58 8.83 6.34 29.96
N PHE A 59 8.81 7.51 29.33
CA PHE A 59 8.38 8.74 29.99
C PHE A 59 6.91 8.67 30.44
N LYS A 60 5.99 8.25 29.54
CA LYS A 60 4.57 8.19 29.85
C LYS A 60 4.21 7.13 30.91
N SER A 61 4.81 5.95 30.83
CA SER A 61 4.53 4.80 31.68
C SER A 61 5.35 4.77 32.97
N GLN A 62 6.10 5.85 33.25
CA GLN A 62 6.95 5.96 34.45
C GLN A 62 7.96 4.81 34.59
N GLY A 63 8.62 4.45 33.48
CA GLY A 63 9.68 3.43 33.44
C GLY A 63 9.30 2.10 32.81
N GLY A 64 8.09 1.96 32.26
CA GLY A 64 7.76 0.85 31.38
C GLY A 64 8.49 0.92 30.04
N TYR A 65 8.50 -0.16 29.27
CA TYR A 65 9.27 -0.24 28.01
C TYR A 65 8.50 -0.96 26.91
N LEU A 66 9.01 -0.87 25.68
CA LEU A 66 8.47 -1.55 24.51
C LEU A 66 9.33 -2.75 24.12
N LYS A 67 8.73 -3.76 23.50
CA LYS A 67 9.44 -4.79 22.72
C LYS A 67 8.82 -4.94 21.34
N ILE A 68 9.64 -5.24 20.35
CA ILE A 68 9.15 -5.58 19.01
C ILE A 68 8.74 -7.05 19.03
N GLU A 69 7.45 -7.30 18.80
CA GLU A 69 6.88 -8.64 18.85
C GLU A 69 5.95 -8.89 17.66
N VAL A 70 5.74 -10.16 17.36
CA VAL A 70 4.77 -10.58 16.36
C VAL A 70 3.37 -10.34 16.90
N MET A 71 2.58 -9.55 16.17
CA MET A 71 1.21 -9.26 16.54
C MET A 71 0.31 -10.50 16.32
N PRO A 72 -0.74 -10.67 17.13
CA PRO A 72 -1.80 -11.63 16.86
C PRO A 72 -2.39 -11.40 15.46
N GLU A 73 -2.95 -12.44 14.86
CA GLU A 73 -3.66 -12.27 13.59
C GLU A 73 -4.93 -11.44 13.80
N PHE A 74 -5.19 -10.51 12.89
CA PHE A 74 -6.40 -9.69 12.89
C PHE A 74 -6.82 -9.38 11.46
N THR A 75 -8.12 -9.21 11.25
CA THR A 75 -8.68 -8.81 9.97
C THR A 75 -8.53 -7.32 9.78
N GLU A 76 -7.74 -6.92 8.80
CA GLU A 76 -7.67 -5.53 8.37
C GLU A 76 -9.01 -5.12 7.76
N ARG A 77 -9.66 -4.10 8.34
CA ARG A 77 -10.77 -3.43 7.65
C ARG A 77 -10.16 -2.72 6.45
N LYS A 78 -10.50 -3.16 5.23
CA LYS A 78 -10.17 -2.39 4.00
C LYS A 78 -10.81 -1.01 4.15
N SER A 79 -9.99 0.03 4.33
CA SER A 79 -10.53 1.38 4.38
C SER A 79 -11.09 1.73 3.00
N SER A 80 -12.39 1.98 2.92
CA SER A 80 -13.05 2.51 1.71
C SER A 80 -12.68 3.97 1.43
N ALA A 81 -11.98 4.64 2.35
CA ALA A 81 -11.60 6.04 2.23
C ALA A 81 -10.46 6.22 1.22
N LYS A 82 -10.69 7.10 0.23
CA LYS A 82 -9.64 7.56 -0.70
C LYS A 82 -8.46 8.13 0.08
N SER A 83 -7.24 7.74 -0.30
CA SER A 83 -6.01 8.23 0.32
C SER A 83 -5.86 9.75 0.13
N ASN A 84 -5.13 10.42 1.02
CA ASN A 84 -4.86 11.86 0.89
C ASN A 84 -4.20 12.19 -0.46
N GLN A 85 -3.36 11.29 -0.97
CA GLN A 85 -2.74 11.43 -2.29
C GLN A 85 -3.78 11.32 -3.42
N GLN A 86 -4.73 10.39 -3.34
CA GLN A 86 -5.81 10.28 -4.32
C GLN A 86 -6.69 11.54 -4.33
N ARG A 87 -7.07 12.05 -3.16
CA ARG A 87 -7.84 13.30 -3.05
C ARG A 87 -7.09 14.49 -3.64
N TRP A 88 -5.78 14.58 -3.37
CA TRP A 88 -4.95 15.66 -3.91
C TRP A 88 -4.79 15.56 -5.43
N ASN A 89 -4.56 14.36 -5.96
CA ASN A 89 -4.46 14.11 -7.40
C ASN A 89 -5.77 14.47 -8.12
N GLU A 90 -6.92 14.14 -7.54
CA GLU A 90 -8.24 14.51 -8.08
C GLU A 90 -8.46 16.03 -8.08
N ALA A 91 -8.02 16.73 -7.04
CA ALA A 91 -8.13 18.18 -6.95
C ALA A 91 -7.10 18.95 -7.79
N ASN A 92 -6.00 18.31 -8.20
CA ASN A 92 -4.87 18.93 -8.93
C ASN A 92 -4.57 18.19 -10.24
N ARG A 93 -5.60 17.80 -10.99
CA ARG A 93 -5.46 17.03 -12.25
C ARG A 93 -4.47 17.66 -13.22
N ASP A 94 -4.54 18.98 -13.41
CA ASP A 94 -3.66 19.69 -14.35
C ASP A 94 -2.18 19.60 -13.96
N LYS A 95 -1.87 19.66 -12.67
CA LYS A 95 -0.48 19.53 -12.18
C LYS A 95 0.03 18.10 -12.34
N VAL A 96 -0.82 17.11 -12.07
CA VAL A 96 -0.48 15.70 -12.31
C VAL A 96 -0.19 15.48 -13.79
N TYR A 97 -1.01 16.05 -14.68
CA TYR A 97 -0.83 15.98 -16.13
C TYR A 97 0.48 16.64 -16.59
N GLN A 98 0.78 17.86 -16.15
CA GLN A 98 2.03 18.55 -16.50
C GLN A 98 3.28 17.83 -15.98
N SER A 99 3.24 17.30 -14.75
CA SER A 99 4.34 16.48 -14.21
C SER A 99 4.51 15.20 -15.02
N GLN A 100 3.42 14.62 -15.50
CA GLN A 100 3.42 13.44 -16.36
C GLN A 100 4.04 13.74 -17.73
N GLU A 101 3.68 14.84 -18.39
CA GLU A 101 4.29 15.25 -19.66
C GLU A 101 5.81 15.46 -19.53
N LYS A 102 6.26 16.15 -18.48
CA LYS A 102 7.69 16.37 -18.21
C LYS A 102 8.46 15.08 -17.92
N TYR A 103 7.83 14.10 -17.29
CA TYR A 103 8.43 12.79 -17.05
C TYR A 103 8.58 12.01 -18.36
N ASN A 104 7.54 12.02 -19.20
CA ASN A 104 7.52 11.34 -20.50
C ASN A 104 8.58 11.90 -21.46
N GLN A 105 8.77 13.23 -21.49
CA GLN A 105 9.81 13.87 -22.30
C GLN A 105 11.24 13.39 -21.95
N LYS A 106 11.48 13.01 -20.69
CA LYS A 106 12.81 12.58 -20.21
C LYS A 106 13.07 11.09 -20.32
N ARG A 107 12.05 10.28 -20.66
CA ARG A 107 12.15 8.82 -20.77
C ARG A 107 11.47 8.36 -22.05
N PRO A 108 12.20 8.31 -23.18
CA PRO A 108 11.65 7.89 -24.47
C PRO A 108 11.29 6.40 -24.55
N VAL A 109 11.61 5.61 -23.51
CA VAL A 109 11.12 4.23 -23.38
C VAL A 109 9.65 4.27 -22.93
N LEU A 110 8.79 4.28 -23.94
CA LEU A 110 7.38 3.87 -23.99
C LEU A 110 6.84 3.27 -22.68
N SER A 111 6.47 4.11 -21.72
CA SER A 111 5.45 3.68 -20.76
C SER A 111 4.15 3.62 -21.55
N PHE A 112 3.84 2.46 -22.12
CA PHE A 112 2.58 2.21 -22.80
C PHE A 112 1.45 2.43 -21.79
N ARG A 113 0.74 3.55 -21.96
CA ARG A 113 -0.42 3.93 -21.16
C ARG A 113 -1.57 4.20 -22.13
N PRO A 114 -2.40 3.19 -22.41
CA PRO A 114 -3.58 3.36 -23.25
C PRO A 114 -4.45 4.52 -22.78
N ASN A 115 -5.09 5.23 -23.70
CA ASN A 115 -6.17 6.16 -23.35
C ASN A 115 -7.39 5.36 -22.83
N ALA A 116 -8.35 6.05 -22.21
CA ALA A 116 -9.51 5.38 -21.59
C ALA A 116 -10.32 4.55 -22.59
N GLU A 117 -10.51 5.05 -23.81
CA GLU A 117 -11.20 4.37 -24.90
C GLU A 117 -10.52 3.04 -25.28
N LEU A 118 -9.19 3.02 -25.35
CA LEU A 118 -8.43 1.82 -25.69
C LEU A 118 -8.39 0.83 -24.53
N LEU A 119 -8.50 1.28 -23.27
CA LEU A 119 -8.71 0.39 -22.12
C LEU A 119 -10.09 -0.27 -22.16
N GLU A 120 -11.14 0.49 -22.47
CA GLU A 120 -12.50 -0.02 -22.59
C GLU A 120 -12.60 -1.05 -23.72
N TRP A 121 -12.08 -0.72 -24.90
CA TRP A 121 -11.99 -1.66 -26.01
C TRP A 121 -11.18 -2.93 -25.70
N LEU A 122 -10.08 -2.80 -24.95
CA LEU A 122 -9.29 -3.97 -24.52
C LEU A 122 -10.10 -4.88 -23.58
N GLU A 123 -10.93 -4.30 -22.72
CA GLU A 123 -11.78 -5.04 -21.80
C GLU A 123 -12.94 -5.75 -22.53
N GLU A 124 -13.56 -5.10 -23.51
CA GLU A 124 -14.58 -5.72 -24.38
C GLU A 124 -14.02 -6.94 -25.15
N GLU A 125 -12.76 -6.86 -25.55
CA GLU A 125 -12.08 -7.91 -26.29
C GLU A 125 -11.52 -9.02 -25.39
N ARG A 126 -11.68 -8.92 -24.07
CA ARG A 126 -11.15 -9.87 -23.09
C ARG A 126 -11.89 -11.20 -23.20
N ARG A 127 -11.12 -12.28 -23.39
CA ARG A 127 -11.64 -13.65 -23.45
C ARG A 127 -11.70 -14.28 -22.06
N THR A 128 -12.62 -15.22 -21.88
CA THR A 128 -12.60 -16.15 -20.75
C THR A 128 -11.70 -17.34 -21.07
N ASP A 129 -10.98 -17.81 -20.06
CA ASP A 129 -10.21 -19.04 -20.11
C ASP A 129 -11.10 -20.28 -19.92
N ASP A 130 -10.50 -21.47 -20.03
CA ASP A 130 -11.20 -22.76 -19.88
C ASP A 130 -11.78 -22.99 -18.46
N ASN A 131 -11.49 -22.10 -17.50
CA ASN A 131 -12.00 -22.14 -16.13
C ASN A 131 -13.00 -21.00 -15.85
N ASP A 132 -13.60 -20.42 -16.89
CA ASP A 132 -14.53 -19.28 -16.82
C ASP A 132 -13.95 -18.02 -16.17
N LYS A 133 -12.62 -17.87 -16.15
CA LYS A 133 -11.95 -16.68 -15.63
C LYS A 133 -11.51 -15.75 -16.75
N PRO A 134 -11.55 -14.43 -16.55
CA PRO A 134 -11.04 -13.48 -17.54
C PRO A 134 -9.54 -13.70 -17.78
N GLU A 135 -9.12 -13.67 -19.05
CA GLU A 135 -7.71 -13.76 -19.43
C GLU A 135 -6.89 -12.65 -18.74
N SER A 136 -5.62 -12.92 -18.44
CA SER A 136 -4.76 -11.92 -17.79
C SER A 136 -4.35 -10.79 -18.75
N ASP A 137 -4.03 -9.61 -18.22
CA ASP A 137 -3.60 -8.45 -19.01
C ASP A 137 -2.40 -8.75 -19.92
N ALA A 138 -1.46 -9.56 -19.44
CA ALA A 138 -0.28 -9.95 -20.23
C ALA A 138 -0.67 -10.82 -21.44
N ILE A 139 -1.64 -11.72 -21.28
CA ILE A 139 -2.11 -12.60 -22.37
C ILE A 139 -2.86 -11.78 -23.41
N LEU A 140 -3.78 -10.91 -22.97
CA LEU A 140 -4.52 -10.00 -23.84
C LEU A 140 -3.58 -9.12 -24.66
N LEU A 141 -2.62 -8.46 -24.02
CA LEU A 141 -1.66 -7.58 -24.70
C LEU A 141 -0.79 -8.35 -25.69
N ASN A 142 -0.25 -9.51 -25.31
CA ASN A 142 0.55 -10.33 -26.22
C ASN A 142 -0.26 -10.81 -27.43
N ARG A 143 -1.53 -11.20 -27.25
CA ARG A 143 -2.44 -11.57 -28.34
C ARG A 143 -2.66 -10.41 -29.31
N LYS A 144 -2.88 -9.20 -28.80
CA LYS A 144 -3.08 -8.00 -29.62
C LYS A 144 -1.81 -7.60 -30.37
N LEU A 145 -0.66 -7.61 -29.70
CA LEU A 145 0.63 -7.33 -30.32
C LEU A 145 0.98 -8.37 -31.41
N ALA A 146 0.69 -9.64 -31.18
CA ALA A 146 0.90 -10.69 -32.18
C ALA A 146 0.00 -10.48 -33.42
N LYS A 147 -1.26 -10.09 -33.22
CA LYS A 147 -2.17 -9.73 -34.33
C LYS A 147 -1.68 -8.52 -35.10
N LEU A 148 -1.26 -7.45 -34.40
CA LEU A 148 -0.68 -6.26 -35.03
C LEU A 148 0.55 -6.60 -35.86
N ARG A 149 1.46 -7.40 -35.29
CA ARG A 149 2.65 -7.89 -36.01
C ARG A 149 2.27 -8.67 -37.27
N GLN A 150 1.25 -9.54 -37.22
CA GLN A 150 0.80 -10.29 -38.39
C GLN A 150 0.22 -9.36 -39.47
N LEU A 151 -0.57 -8.36 -39.07
CA LEU A 151 -1.13 -7.38 -40.00
C LEU A 151 -0.04 -6.53 -40.67
N GLU A 152 0.98 -6.11 -39.92
CA GLU A 152 2.14 -5.40 -40.47
C GLU A 152 2.95 -6.28 -41.42
N GLN A 153 3.11 -7.57 -41.11
CA GLN A 153 3.86 -8.53 -41.94
C GLN A 153 3.11 -8.97 -43.20
N GLN A 154 1.78 -8.90 -43.19
CA GLN A 154 0.96 -9.26 -44.35
C GLN A 154 0.93 -8.19 -45.44
N GLY A 155 1.58 -7.03 -45.20
CA GLY A 155 1.63 -5.94 -46.16
C GLY A 155 0.28 -5.27 -46.30
N PHE A 156 0.15 -4.08 -45.72
CA PHE A 156 -0.61 -3.06 -46.41
C PHE A 156 0.24 -2.52 -47.57
#